data_AF-Q5YZR2-F1
#
_entry.id   AF-Q5YZR2-F1
#
_cell.length_a   1.000
_cell.length_b   1.000
_cell.length_c   1.000
_cell.angle_alpha   90.00
_cell.angle_beta   90.00
_cell.angle_gamma   90.00
#
_symmetry.space_group_name_H-M   'P 1'
#
loop_
_entity.id
_entity.type
_entity.pdbx_description
1 polymer ?
#
loop_
_entity_poly.entity_id
_entity_poly.type
_entity_poly.pdbx_seq_one_letter_code
_entity_poly.pdbx_strand_id
1 'polypeptide(L)'
;MNRFLEVDYAPREFTPEEIRRAQIAACSYADGDPEVAGRLLAMLGLLPVAEPEPEPEPVKREPERRPVLRWAAWMDDAACAGDDPELWHPDRDSDPAADARITCLSCPVRDKCGEHAAKNAEPHGVWGGYRMYEPTEKNALRRKHGLVVRERKTKQVMCACGTRLVSPNKRVCGPCREGYTHSRPAHEHLKKLKAAGMTRAEVAAAAGIPVGTVRSILAHEYDSMRAKVSDAILAIPVPEEAER
;
A
#
# COMPACT_ATOMS: atom_id res chain seq x y z
N MET A 1 53.87 53.84 71.42
CA MET A 1 54.46 52.49 71.31
C MET A 1 53.48 51.49 71.88
N ASN A 2 52.61 50.93 71.03
CA ASN A 2 52.02 49.63 71.33
C ASN A 2 51.83 48.88 70.01
N ARG A 3 52.45 47.72 70.00
CA ARG A 3 52.83 46.87 68.88
C ARG A 3 51.63 45.98 68.59
N PHE A 4 50.80 46.34 67.62
CA PHE A 4 49.81 45.41 67.08
C PHE A 4 50.58 44.33 66.34
N LEU A 5 50.55 43.10 66.87
CA LEU A 5 51.07 41.92 66.20
C LEU A 5 50.20 41.69 64.96
N GLU A 6 50.76 41.91 63.77
CA GLU A 6 50.22 41.35 62.54
C GLU A 6 50.32 39.83 62.67
N VAL A 7 49.18 39.18 62.91
CA VAL A 7 49.08 37.73 62.83
C VAL A 7 48.93 37.42 61.35
N ASP A 8 50.04 37.08 60.70
CA ASP A 8 50.06 36.50 59.36
C ASP A 8 49.28 35.17 59.40
N TYR A 9 47.99 35.22 59.08
CA TYR A 9 47.18 34.02 58.88
C TYR A 9 47.45 33.49 57.47
N ALA A 10 48.58 32.81 57.30
CA ALA A 10 48.82 32.02 56.11
C ALA A 10 47.80 30.86 56.08
N PRO A 11 47.04 30.66 54.98
CA PRO A 11 46.09 29.56 54.91
C PRO A 11 46.86 28.23 54.99
N ARG A 12 46.60 27.45 56.05
CA ARG A 12 47.23 26.15 56.26
C ARG A 12 46.65 25.15 55.25
N GLU A 13 47.51 24.59 54.40
CA GLU A 13 47.16 23.43 53.57
C GLU A 13 47.00 22.20 54.48
N PHE A 14 45.86 21.52 54.38
CA PHE A 14 45.59 20.31 55.14
C PHE A 14 46.17 19.09 54.43
N THR A 15 46.80 18.19 55.20
CA THR A 15 47.30 16.94 54.62
C THR A 15 46.13 16.01 54.24
N PRO A 16 46.30 15.10 53.27
CA PRO A 16 45.25 14.15 52.87
C PRO A 16 44.69 13.31 54.03
N GLU A 17 45.52 13.00 55.02
CA GLU A 17 45.10 12.23 56.20
C GLU A 17 44.25 13.08 57.17
N GLU A 18 44.58 14.36 57.33
CA GLU A 18 43.77 15.31 58.12
C GLU A 18 42.40 15.54 57.46
N ILE A 19 42.37 15.69 56.13
CA ILE A 19 41.13 15.81 55.35
C ILE A 19 40.28 14.56 55.55
N ARG A 20 40.87 13.37 55.43
CA ARG A 20 40.15 12.09 55.59
C ARG A 20 39.58 11.93 57.00
N ARG A 21 40.32 12.32 58.05
CA ARG A 21 39.79 12.32 59.44
C ARG A 21 38.64 13.30 59.63
N ALA A 22 38.73 14.50 59.05
CA ALA A 22 37.67 15.50 59.10
C ALA A 22 36.40 15.01 58.36
N GLN A 23 36.57 14.34 57.22
CA GLN A 23 35.46 13.71 56.48
C GLN A 23 34.77 12.61 57.28
N ILE A 24 35.52 11.73 57.95
CA ILE A 24 34.94 10.68 58.82
C ILE A 24 34.18 11.30 60.00
N ALA A 25 34.76 12.34 60.63
CA ALA A 25 34.10 13.04 61.73
C ALA A 25 32.81 13.75 61.29
N ALA A 26 32.82 14.39 60.12
CA ALA A 26 31.63 15.04 59.55
C ALA A 26 30.52 14.03 59.24
N CYS A 27 30.85 12.87 58.66
CA CYS A 27 29.89 11.79 58.44
C CYS A 27 29.33 11.24 59.76
N SER A 28 30.17 11.09 60.79
CA SER A 28 29.70 10.63 62.10
C SER A 28 28.79 11.65 62.80
N TYR A 29 29.08 12.95 62.70
CA TYR A 29 28.25 14.00 63.29
C TYR A 29 26.90 14.16 62.55
N ALA A 30 26.89 13.86 61.25
CA ALA A 30 25.70 13.90 60.41
C ALA A 30 24.87 12.60 60.48
N ASP A 31 25.16 11.68 61.41
CA ASP A 31 24.53 10.35 61.50
C ASP A 31 24.52 9.58 60.16
N GLY A 32 25.55 9.80 59.33
CA GLY A 32 25.68 9.18 58.02
C GLY A 32 24.89 9.82 56.88
N ASP A 33 24.18 10.94 57.10
CA ASP A 33 23.50 11.68 56.02
C ASP A 33 24.53 12.37 55.11
N PRO A 34 24.60 11.98 53.81
CA PRO A 34 25.62 12.48 52.90
C PRO A 34 25.42 13.95 52.50
N GLU A 35 24.19 14.48 52.51
CA GLU A 35 23.93 15.88 52.19
C GLU A 35 24.36 16.79 53.34
N VAL A 36 24.05 16.40 54.58
CA VAL A 36 24.43 17.15 55.78
C VAL A 36 25.94 17.13 55.97
N ALA A 37 26.59 15.96 55.79
CA ALA A 37 28.03 15.83 55.83
C ALA A 37 28.73 16.68 54.73
N GLY A 38 28.18 16.69 53.51
CA GLY A 38 28.68 17.50 52.39
C GLY A 38 28.64 19.01 52.67
N ARG A 39 27.57 19.51 53.29
CA ARG A 39 27.45 20.93 53.66
C ARG A 39 28.45 21.32 54.76
N LEU A 40 28.65 20.47 55.77
CA LEU A 40 29.64 20.68 56.83
C LEU A 40 31.07 20.76 56.26
N LEU A 41 31.41 19.85 55.34
CA LEU A 41 32.73 19.85 54.70
C LEU A 41 32.95 21.05 53.77
N ALA A 42 31.90 21.53 53.09
CA ALA A 42 31.95 22.75 52.31
C ALA A 42 32.18 23.99 53.19
N MET A 43 31.49 24.11 54.34
CA MET A 43 31.69 25.22 55.28
C MET A 43 33.10 25.26 55.86
N LEU A 44 33.73 24.09 56.02
CA LEU A 44 35.11 23.98 56.49
C LEU A 44 36.15 24.16 55.37
N GLY A 45 35.72 24.34 54.12
CA GLY A 45 36.63 24.50 52.97
C GLY A 45 37.37 23.21 52.59
N LEU A 46 36.84 22.05 52.98
CA LEU A 46 37.48 20.73 52.82
C LEU A 46 36.81 19.85 51.74
N LEU A 47 35.92 20.43 50.92
CA LEU A 47 35.40 19.72 49.75
C LEU A 47 36.48 19.68 48.66
N PRO A 48 36.88 18.50 48.15
CA PRO A 48 37.78 18.45 47.01
C PRO A 48 37.07 19.03 45.78
N VAL A 49 37.68 20.03 45.14
CA VAL A 49 37.29 20.47 43.80
C VAL A 49 37.62 19.30 42.87
N ALA A 50 36.59 18.64 42.33
CA ALA A 50 36.80 17.67 41.27
C ALA A 50 37.38 18.42 40.06
N GLU A 51 38.62 18.14 39.69
CA GLU A 51 39.20 18.66 38.46
C GLU A 51 38.31 18.21 37.28
N PRO A 52 37.93 19.11 36.36
CA PRO A 52 37.14 18.73 35.20
C PRO A 52 37.98 17.78 34.33
N GLU A 53 37.47 16.58 34.06
CA GLU A 53 38.13 15.66 33.14
C GLU A 53 38.31 16.32 31.76
N PRO A 54 39.46 16.11 31.09
CA PRO A 54 39.70 16.72 29.78
C PRO A 54 38.65 16.24 28.78
N GLU A 55 38.00 17.19 28.10
CA GLU A 55 37.03 16.87 27.04
C GLU A 55 37.68 15.97 25.99
N PRO A 56 37.04 14.85 25.60
CA PRO A 56 37.64 13.94 24.64
C PRO A 56 37.80 14.64 23.29
N GLU A 57 39.01 14.57 22.72
CA GLU A 57 39.28 15.09 21.38
C GLU A 57 38.28 14.52 20.35
N PRO A 58 37.89 15.29 19.32
CA PRO A 58 36.90 14.85 18.34
C PRO A 58 37.43 13.64 17.57
N VAL A 59 36.96 12.45 17.97
CA VAL A 59 37.16 11.22 17.21
C VAL A 59 36.61 11.47 15.81
N LYS A 60 37.50 11.50 14.80
CA LYS A 60 37.09 11.51 13.40
C LYS A 60 36.24 10.27 13.18
N ARG A 61 34.92 10.43 13.09
CA ARG A 61 34.00 9.32 12.85
C ARG A 61 34.33 8.74 11.49
N GLU A 62 35.04 7.62 11.47
CA GLU A 62 34.95 6.70 10.33
C GLU A 62 33.46 6.44 10.09
N PRO A 63 32.98 6.46 8.84
CA PRO A 63 31.57 6.28 8.55
C PRO A 63 31.14 4.95 9.17
N GLU A 64 30.24 5.03 10.15
CA GLU A 64 29.63 3.90 10.81
C GLU A 64 29.23 2.90 9.72
N ARG A 65 29.87 1.72 9.70
CA ARG A 65 29.52 0.68 8.74
C ARG A 65 28.02 0.44 8.91
N ARG A 66 27.23 0.77 7.89
CA ARG A 66 25.79 0.48 7.86
C ARG A 66 25.56 -0.92 8.43
N PRO A 67 24.57 -1.14 9.32
CA PRO A 67 24.25 -2.49 9.73
C PRO A 67 24.00 -3.30 8.46
N VAL A 68 24.85 -4.29 8.22
CA VAL A 68 24.64 -5.24 7.13
C VAL A 68 23.29 -5.86 7.44
N LEU A 69 22.28 -5.56 6.62
CA LEU A 69 20.99 -6.25 6.70
C LEU A 69 21.31 -7.73 6.51
N ARG A 70 21.36 -8.49 7.60
CA ARG A 70 21.63 -9.91 7.53
C ARG A 70 20.35 -10.56 7.01
N TRP A 71 20.34 -10.72 5.70
CA TRP A 71 19.52 -11.65 4.95
C TRP A 71 19.30 -12.94 5.77
N ALA A 72 18.09 -13.47 5.68
CA ALA A 72 17.72 -14.63 6.49
C ALA A 72 18.62 -15.80 6.10
N ALA A 73 19.17 -16.52 7.08
CA ALA A 73 20.22 -17.53 6.87
C ALA A 73 19.87 -18.67 5.88
N TRP A 74 18.60 -18.84 5.52
CA TRP A 74 18.21 -19.78 4.47
C TRP A 74 18.51 -19.26 3.06
N MET A 75 18.66 -17.95 2.87
CA MET A 75 19.01 -17.37 1.57
C MET A 75 20.45 -17.76 1.18
N ASP A 76 21.31 -18.11 2.16
CA ASP A 76 22.69 -18.56 1.96
C ASP A 76 22.78 -19.83 1.10
N ASP A 77 21.75 -20.68 1.16
CA ASP A 77 21.68 -21.92 0.38
C ASP A 77 20.88 -21.75 -0.94
N ALA A 78 20.61 -20.51 -1.38
CA ALA A 78 19.85 -20.26 -2.59
C ALA A 78 20.66 -20.56 -3.86
N ALA A 79 20.20 -21.55 -4.64
CA ALA A 79 20.83 -21.93 -5.92
C ALA A 79 20.90 -20.77 -6.93
N CYS A 80 20.00 -19.79 -6.82
CA CYS A 80 19.92 -18.63 -7.70
C CYS A 80 20.92 -17.51 -7.38
N ALA A 81 21.63 -17.57 -6.25
CA ALA A 81 22.48 -16.47 -5.79
C ALA A 81 23.64 -16.12 -6.73
N GLY A 82 24.02 -17.03 -7.63
CA GLY A 82 25.07 -16.84 -8.64
C GLY A 82 24.58 -16.58 -10.07
N ASP A 83 23.26 -16.56 -10.29
CA ASP A 83 22.67 -16.29 -11.60
C ASP A 83 22.63 -14.79 -11.91
N ASP A 84 22.41 -14.43 -13.18
CA ASP A 84 22.18 -13.05 -13.59
C ASP A 84 20.91 -12.48 -12.92
N PRO A 85 20.97 -11.34 -12.20
CA PRO A 85 19.79 -10.71 -11.62
C PRO A 85 18.66 -10.44 -12.62
N GLU A 86 18.96 -10.13 -13.89
CA GLU A 86 17.92 -9.85 -14.89
C GLU A 86 17.02 -11.07 -15.14
N LEU A 87 17.55 -12.28 -14.97
CA LEU A 87 16.80 -13.53 -15.08
C LEU A 87 15.66 -13.63 -14.05
N TRP A 88 15.91 -13.13 -12.84
CA TRP A 88 14.97 -13.20 -11.71
C TRP A 88 14.00 -12.00 -11.66
N HIS A 89 14.21 -11.01 -12.53
CA HIS A 89 13.40 -9.81 -12.67
C HIS A 89 12.94 -9.59 -14.12
N PRO A 90 12.23 -10.56 -14.74
CA PRO A 90 11.82 -10.44 -16.13
C PRO A 90 10.80 -9.32 -16.33
N ASP A 91 10.86 -8.68 -17.50
CA ASP A 91 9.85 -7.75 -17.96
C ASP A 91 8.46 -8.41 -18.08
N ARG A 92 7.42 -7.58 -18.11
CA ARG A 92 6.02 -8.04 -18.17
C ARG A 92 5.67 -8.78 -19.46
N ASP A 93 6.36 -8.47 -20.55
CA ASP A 93 6.04 -8.95 -21.90
C ASP A 93 6.99 -10.06 -22.39
N SER A 94 7.99 -10.44 -21.59
CA SER A 94 8.96 -11.46 -21.92
C SER A 94 8.77 -12.71 -21.04
N ASP A 95 9.00 -13.90 -21.60
CA ASP A 95 8.98 -15.19 -20.89
C ASP A 95 10.35 -15.70 -20.33
N PRO A 96 11.32 -14.87 -19.88
CA PRO A 96 12.53 -15.36 -19.19
C PRO A 96 12.23 -16.06 -17.86
N ALA A 97 10.98 -15.97 -17.38
CA ALA A 97 10.56 -16.70 -16.19
C ALA A 97 10.70 -18.23 -16.37
N ALA A 98 10.68 -18.75 -17.60
CA ALA A 98 10.88 -20.18 -17.86
C ALA A 98 12.27 -20.66 -17.40
N ASP A 99 13.33 -19.91 -17.72
CA ASP A 99 14.71 -20.26 -17.37
C ASP A 99 14.96 -20.10 -15.86
N ALA A 100 14.48 -19.00 -15.26
CA ALA A 100 14.53 -18.81 -13.80
C ALA A 100 13.82 -19.96 -13.05
N ARG A 101 12.69 -20.45 -13.60
CA ARG A 101 11.94 -21.56 -13.00
C ARG A 101 12.73 -22.86 -13.02
N ILE A 102 13.55 -23.12 -14.03
CA ILE A 102 14.37 -24.35 -14.10
C ILE A 102 15.32 -24.39 -12.90
N THR A 103 16.08 -23.32 -12.65
CA THR A 103 16.94 -23.22 -11.46
C THR A 103 16.12 -23.27 -10.17
N CYS A 104 14.96 -22.62 -10.15
CA CYS A 104 14.11 -22.60 -8.97
C CYS A 104 13.57 -23.98 -8.58
N LEU A 105 13.25 -24.84 -9.56
CA LEU A 105 12.68 -26.17 -9.32
C LEU A 105 13.60 -27.08 -8.49
N SER A 106 14.91 -26.96 -8.67
CA SER A 106 15.94 -27.74 -7.96
C SER A 106 16.51 -27.03 -6.72
N CYS A 107 16.11 -25.78 -6.46
CA CYS A 107 16.64 -24.98 -5.37
C CYS A 107 16.23 -25.54 -3.98
N PRO A 108 17.17 -25.81 -3.06
CA PRO A 108 16.88 -26.46 -1.77
C PRO A 108 16.04 -25.58 -0.83
N VAL A 109 16.03 -24.27 -1.06
CA VAL A 109 15.32 -23.29 -0.21
C VAL A 109 14.04 -22.77 -0.85
N ARG A 110 13.60 -23.38 -1.96
CA ARG A 110 12.43 -22.97 -2.73
C ARG A 110 11.18 -22.78 -1.88
N ASP A 111 10.94 -23.67 -0.93
CA ASP A 111 9.76 -23.60 -0.05
C ASP A 111 9.82 -22.41 0.91
N LYS A 112 10.97 -22.21 1.59
CA LYS A 112 11.21 -21.04 2.46
C LYS A 112 11.17 -19.73 1.68
N CYS A 113 11.71 -19.71 0.46
CA CYS A 113 11.65 -18.59 -0.47
C CYS A 113 10.20 -18.24 -0.84
N GLY A 114 9.41 -19.24 -1.22
CA GLY A 114 7.99 -19.07 -1.54
C GLY A 114 7.18 -18.59 -0.34
N GLU A 115 7.44 -19.13 0.85
CA GLU A 115 6.77 -18.73 2.09
C GLU A 115 7.09 -17.27 2.45
N HIS A 116 8.36 -16.88 2.36
CA HIS A 116 8.81 -15.50 2.58
C HIS A 116 8.09 -14.54 1.63
N ALA A 117 8.10 -14.84 0.33
CA ALA A 117 7.48 -13.98 -0.67
C ALA A 117 5.95 -13.89 -0.51
N ALA A 118 5.31 -14.99 -0.14
CA ALA A 118 3.87 -15.03 0.13
C ALA A 118 3.50 -14.14 1.32
N LYS A 119 4.24 -14.23 2.42
CA LYS A 119 4.00 -13.50 3.68
C LYS A 119 4.32 -12.02 3.57
N ASN A 120 5.46 -11.68 2.98
CA ASN A 120 5.91 -10.29 2.81
C ASN A 120 5.27 -9.59 1.61
N ALA A 121 4.48 -10.34 0.83
CA ALA A 121 3.78 -9.85 -0.35
C ALA A 121 4.71 -9.16 -1.35
N GLU A 122 5.87 -9.77 -1.60
CA GLU A 122 6.92 -9.26 -2.49
C GLU A 122 6.32 -8.69 -3.78
N PRO A 123 6.78 -7.52 -4.24
CA PRO A 123 6.10 -6.78 -5.30
C PRO A 123 6.47 -7.28 -6.71
N HIS A 124 7.69 -7.78 -6.90
CA HIS A 124 8.26 -8.09 -8.22
C HIS A 124 9.20 -9.31 -8.17
N GLY A 125 9.61 -9.77 -9.35
CA GLY A 125 10.56 -10.88 -9.54
C GLY A 125 9.94 -12.27 -9.42
N VAL A 126 10.79 -13.29 -9.57
CA VAL A 126 10.45 -14.71 -9.46
C VAL A 126 10.83 -15.24 -8.08
N TRP A 127 9.84 -15.68 -7.30
CA TRP A 127 10.04 -16.22 -5.95
C TRP A 127 9.37 -17.58 -5.81
N GLY A 128 10.12 -18.59 -5.34
CA GLY A 128 9.61 -19.97 -5.22
C GLY A 128 9.10 -20.59 -6.53
N GLY A 129 9.42 -19.97 -7.68
CA GLY A 129 8.98 -20.34 -9.03
C GLY A 129 7.77 -19.54 -9.55
N TYR A 130 7.30 -18.53 -8.81
CA TYR A 130 6.13 -17.72 -9.14
C TYR A 130 6.51 -16.27 -9.40
N ARG A 131 5.90 -15.65 -10.41
CA ARG A 131 6.08 -14.22 -10.70
C ARG A 131 5.22 -13.39 -9.77
N MET A 132 5.86 -12.50 -9.03
CA MET A 132 5.18 -11.70 -8.01
C MET A 132 4.43 -10.48 -8.60
N TYR A 133 4.81 -10.04 -9.80
CA TYR A 133 4.09 -8.98 -10.50
C TYR A 133 2.77 -9.43 -11.12
N GLU A 134 2.58 -10.75 -11.31
CA GLU A 134 1.39 -11.31 -11.95
C GLU A 134 0.38 -11.77 -10.87
N PRO A 135 -0.80 -11.11 -10.75
CA PRO A 135 -1.73 -11.39 -9.65
C PRO A 135 -2.17 -12.84 -9.56
N THR A 136 -2.30 -13.54 -10.69
CA THR A 136 -2.71 -14.96 -10.71
C THR A 136 -1.67 -15.85 -10.04
N GLU A 137 -0.38 -15.70 -10.40
CA GLU A 137 0.73 -16.48 -9.84
C GLU A 137 1.01 -16.11 -8.39
N LYS A 138 1.03 -14.81 -8.05
CA LYS A 138 1.16 -14.35 -6.66
C LYS A 138 0.08 -14.95 -5.77
N ASN A 139 -1.17 -14.98 -6.23
CA ASN A 139 -2.27 -15.58 -5.48
C ASN A 139 -2.14 -17.11 -5.38
N ALA A 140 -1.64 -17.78 -6.41
CA ALA A 140 -1.36 -19.22 -6.37
C ALA A 140 -0.31 -19.56 -5.31
N LEU A 141 0.79 -18.79 -5.25
CA LEU A 141 1.82 -18.94 -4.22
C LEU A 141 1.25 -18.71 -2.82
N ARG A 142 0.47 -17.64 -2.63
CA ARG A 142 -0.18 -17.35 -1.34
C ARG A 142 -1.09 -18.51 -0.88
N ARG A 143 -1.89 -19.07 -1.80
CA ARG A 143 -2.74 -20.24 -1.51
C ARG A 143 -1.91 -21.47 -1.13
N LYS A 144 -0.82 -21.73 -1.85
CA LYS A 144 0.11 -22.83 -1.56
C LYS A 144 0.65 -22.77 -0.13
N HIS A 145 0.95 -21.58 0.38
CA HIS A 145 1.42 -21.37 1.76
C HIS A 145 0.28 -21.06 2.76
N GLY A 146 -0.97 -21.44 2.46
CA GLY A 146 -2.10 -21.35 3.39
C GLY A 146 -2.62 -19.93 3.65
N LEU A 147 -2.17 -18.92 2.90
CA LEU A 147 -2.66 -17.55 3.07
C LEU A 147 -4.02 -17.39 2.37
N VAL A 148 -4.98 -16.82 3.10
CA VAL A 148 -6.30 -16.50 2.57
C VAL A 148 -6.17 -15.39 1.52
N VAL A 149 -6.39 -15.77 0.25
CA VAL A 149 -6.54 -14.81 -0.85
C VAL A 149 -8.00 -14.43 -0.95
N ARG A 150 -8.33 -13.19 -0.56
CA ARG A 150 -9.67 -12.64 -0.75
C ARG A 150 -9.87 -12.33 -2.24
N GLU A 151 -10.56 -13.21 -2.95
CA GLU A 151 -11.09 -12.87 -4.26
C GLU A 151 -12.09 -11.72 -4.08
N ARG A 152 -11.78 -10.56 -4.66
CA ARG A 152 -12.79 -9.52 -4.82
C ARG A 152 -13.77 -10.01 -5.88
N LYS A 153 -14.84 -10.69 -5.47
CA LYS A 153 -16.00 -10.90 -6.34
C LYS A 153 -16.54 -9.51 -6.69
N THR A 154 -16.23 -9.03 -7.89
CA THR A 154 -16.82 -7.78 -8.37
C THR A 154 -18.32 -7.99 -8.43
N LYS A 155 -19.08 -7.33 -7.55
CA LYS A 155 -20.54 -7.37 -7.60
C LYS A 155 -20.95 -6.87 -8.98
N GLN A 156 -21.51 -7.76 -9.80
CA GLN A 156 -22.08 -7.36 -11.09
C GLN A 156 -23.28 -6.49 -10.78
N VAL A 157 -23.24 -5.24 -11.25
CA VAL A 157 -24.36 -4.31 -11.16
C VAL A 157 -24.91 -4.08 -12.56
N MET A 158 -26.23 -3.97 -12.66
CA MET A 158 -26.92 -3.80 -13.94
C MET A 158 -27.36 -2.34 -14.09
N CYS A 159 -27.16 -1.78 -15.28
CA CYS A 159 -27.83 -0.54 -15.66
C CYS A 159 -29.35 -0.79 -15.81
N ALA A 160 -30.18 0.23 -15.63
CA ALA A 160 -31.63 0.13 -15.86
C ALA A 160 -31.98 -0.38 -17.28
N CYS A 161 -31.13 -0.11 -18.28
CA CYS A 161 -31.31 -0.63 -19.64
C CYS A 161 -30.95 -2.12 -19.81
N GLY A 162 -30.46 -2.79 -18.76
CA GLY A 162 -30.03 -4.20 -18.79
C GLY A 162 -28.56 -4.43 -19.12
N THR A 163 -27.76 -3.39 -19.40
CA THR A 163 -26.31 -3.55 -19.60
C THR A 163 -25.60 -3.91 -18.30
N ARG A 164 -24.79 -4.98 -18.32
CA ARG A 164 -23.92 -5.37 -17.21
C ARG A 164 -22.75 -4.40 -17.06
N LEU A 165 -22.52 -3.90 -15.85
CA LEU A 165 -21.46 -2.95 -15.55
C LEU A 165 -20.26 -3.65 -14.88
N VAL A 166 -19.06 -3.30 -15.34
CA VAL A 166 -17.79 -3.84 -14.83
C VAL A 166 -17.36 -3.26 -13.48
N SER A 167 -17.98 -2.15 -13.06
CA SER A 167 -17.64 -1.46 -11.81
C SER A 167 -18.87 -1.39 -10.90
N PRO A 168 -18.75 -1.82 -9.62
CA PRO A 168 -19.88 -1.83 -8.68
C PRO A 168 -20.36 -0.42 -8.31
N ASN A 169 -19.53 0.61 -8.52
CA ASN A 169 -19.88 2.00 -8.21
C ASN A 169 -20.63 2.70 -9.36
N LYS A 170 -20.68 2.09 -10.56
CA LYS A 170 -21.43 2.64 -11.68
C LYS A 170 -22.89 2.22 -11.57
N ARG A 171 -23.80 3.17 -11.81
CA ARG A 171 -25.26 2.92 -11.87
C ARG A 171 -25.85 3.01 -13.28
N VAL A 172 -25.13 3.66 -14.21
CA VAL A 172 -25.56 3.90 -15.59
C VAL A 172 -24.42 3.53 -16.53
N CYS A 173 -24.72 2.81 -17.61
CA CYS A 173 -23.74 2.47 -18.66
C CYS A 173 -23.36 3.71 -19.49
N GLY A 174 -22.24 3.64 -20.22
CA GLY A 174 -21.77 4.73 -21.09
C GLY A 174 -22.86 5.21 -22.07
N PRO A 175 -23.46 4.31 -22.88
CA PRO A 175 -24.53 4.68 -23.80
C PRO A 175 -25.70 5.41 -23.12
N CYS A 176 -26.23 4.89 -22.01
CA CYS A 176 -27.34 5.55 -21.31
C CYS A 176 -26.95 6.89 -20.70
N ARG A 177 -25.70 7.05 -20.25
CA ARG A 177 -25.19 8.35 -19.80
C ARG A 177 -25.14 9.38 -20.93
N GLU A 178 -24.90 8.93 -22.15
CA GLU A 178 -24.87 9.76 -23.37
C GLU A 178 -26.25 9.89 -24.04
N GLY A 179 -27.32 9.38 -23.41
CA GLY A 179 -28.69 9.47 -23.92
C GLY A 179 -29.02 8.45 -25.01
N TYR A 180 -28.31 7.32 -25.06
CA TYR A 180 -28.62 6.18 -25.92
C TYR A 180 -29.34 5.06 -25.15
N THR A 181 -30.12 4.26 -25.87
CA THR A 181 -30.81 3.06 -25.39
C THR A 181 -30.63 1.91 -26.38
N HIS A 182 -30.92 0.68 -25.95
CA HIS A 182 -30.90 -0.50 -26.81
C HIS A 182 -32.00 -0.39 -27.88
N SER A 183 -31.70 -0.81 -29.11
CA SER A 183 -32.67 -0.76 -30.21
C SER A 183 -33.79 -1.82 -30.11
N ARG A 184 -33.57 -2.88 -29.33
CA ARG A 184 -34.48 -4.05 -29.24
C ARG A 184 -35.94 -3.69 -28.92
N PRO A 185 -36.26 -2.85 -27.92
CA PRO A 185 -37.66 -2.49 -27.64
C PRO A 185 -38.34 -1.80 -28.83
N ALA A 186 -37.66 -0.85 -29.47
CA ALA A 186 -38.17 -0.17 -30.66
C ALA A 186 -38.34 -1.15 -31.83
N HIS A 187 -37.37 -2.05 -32.04
CA HIS A 187 -37.46 -3.07 -33.08
C HIS A 187 -38.70 -3.97 -32.91
N GLU A 188 -38.92 -4.52 -31.71
CA GLU A 188 -40.09 -5.38 -31.45
C GLU A 188 -41.40 -4.62 -31.59
N HIS A 189 -41.45 -3.35 -31.18
CA HIS A 189 -42.63 -2.52 -31.36
C HIS A 189 -42.93 -2.23 -32.83
N LEU A 190 -41.91 -1.91 -33.62
CA LEU A 190 -42.04 -1.74 -35.08
C LEU A 190 -42.55 -3.00 -35.77
N LYS A 191 -42.16 -4.19 -35.30
CA LYS A 191 -42.70 -5.46 -35.80
C LYS A 191 -44.19 -5.59 -35.52
N LYS A 192 -44.67 -5.19 -34.33
CA LYS A 192 -46.11 -5.17 -34.00
C LYS A 192 -46.88 -4.20 -34.90
N LEU A 193 -46.38 -2.97 -35.07
CA LEU A 193 -47.00 -1.98 -35.96
C LEU A 193 -47.09 -2.48 -37.40
N LYS A 194 -46.02 -3.11 -37.90
CA LYS A 194 -46.02 -3.74 -39.23
C LYS A 194 -47.01 -4.89 -39.34
N ALA A 195 -47.13 -5.74 -38.31
CA ALA A 195 -48.10 -6.83 -38.27
C ALA A 195 -49.55 -6.31 -38.27
N ALA A 196 -49.81 -5.19 -37.59
CA ALA A 196 -51.08 -4.47 -37.60
C ALA A 196 -51.36 -3.72 -38.93
N GLY A 197 -50.50 -3.86 -39.95
CA GLY A 197 -50.71 -3.32 -41.29
C GLY A 197 -50.15 -1.90 -41.51
N MET A 198 -49.54 -1.25 -40.51
CA MET A 198 -48.94 0.07 -40.73
C MET A 198 -47.72 -0.01 -41.65
N THR A 199 -47.66 0.88 -42.62
CA THR A 199 -46.53 1.05 -43.52
C THR A 199 -45.37 1.78 -42.82
N ARG A 200 -44.15 1.60 -43.34
CA ARG A 200 -42.97 2.29 -42.81
C ARG A 200 -43.09 3.82 -42.90
N ALA A 201 -43.79 4.32 -43.92
CA ALA A 201 -44.00 5.75 -44.14
C ALA A 201 -44.94 6.34 -43.08
N GLU A 202 -46.04 5.65 -42.74
CA GLU A 202 -46.96 6.05 -41.69
C GLU A 202 -46.29 6.05 -40.32
N VAL A 203 -45.53 5.00 -40.01
CA VAL A 203 -44.76 4.92 -38.76
C VAL A 203 -43.73 6.03 -38.66
N ALA A 204 -42.99 6.30 -39.75
CA ALA A 204 -42.00 7.37 -39.80
C ALA A 204 -42.64 8.76 -39.58
N ALA A 205 -43.78 9.02 -40.21
CA ALA A 205 -44.55 10.24 -40.02
C ALA A 205 -45.05 10.38 -38.57
N ALA A 206 -45.59 9.31 -37.98
CA ALA A 206 -46.09 9.31 -36.61
C ALA A 206 -44.98 9.54 -35.55
N ALA A 207 -43.81 8.94 -35.73
CA ALA A 207 -42.65 9.15 -34.84
C ALA A 207 -41.86 10.43 -35.13
N GLY A 208 -42.13 11.12 -36.26
CA GLY A 208 -41.36 12.29 -36.69
C GLY A 208 -39.90 11.98 -37.03
N ILE A 209 -39.64 10.83 -37.66
CA ILE A 209 -38.29 10.34 -38.00
C ILE A 209 -38.18 9.98 -39.49
N PRO A 210 -36.96 9.94 -40.07
CA PRO A 210 -36.79 9.51 -41.46
C PRO A 210 -37.23 8.05 -41.68
N VAL A 211 -37.85 7.76 -42.84
CA VAL A 211 -38.25 6.39 -43.23
C VAL A 211 -37.04 5.44 -43.25
N GLY A 212 -35.87 5.95 -43.63
CA GLY A 212 -34.61 5.19 -43.60
C GLY A 212 -34.24 4.70 -42.19
N THR A 213 -34.53 5.50 -41.15
CA THR A 213 -34.32 5.11 -39.75
C THR A 213 -35.20 3.94 -39.36
N VAL A 214 -36.50 3.97 -39.71
CA VAL A 214 -37.42 2.85 -39.48
C VAL A 214 -36.93 1.57 -40.18
N ARG A 215 -36.46 1.69 -41.42
CA ARG A 215 -35.89 0.58 -42.19
C ARG A 215 -34.67 -0.03 -41.49
N SER A 216 -33.70 0.78 -41.09
CA SER A 216 -32.47 0.30 -40.45
C SER A 216 -32.73 -0.38 -39.10
N ILE A 217 -33.69 0.13 -38.31
CA ILE A 217 -34.07 -0.49 -37.03
C ILE A 217 -34.72 -1.86 -37.26
N LEU A 218 -35.65 -1.96 -38.21
CA LEU A 218 -36.27 -3.23 -38.59
C LEU A 218 -35.27 -4.24 -39.19
N ALA A 219 -34.19 -3.75 -39.80
CA ALA A 219 -33.10 -4.59 -40.29
C ALA A 219 -32.08 -4.97 -39.20
N HIS A 220 -32.26 -4.53 -37.95
CA HIS A 220 -31.29 -4.72 -36.86
C HIS A 220 -29.87 -4.20 -37.18
N GLU A 221 -29.75 -3.14 -38.00
CA GLU A 221 -28.44 -2.57 -38.37
C GLU A 221 -27.73 -1.86 -37.20
N TYR A 222 -28.43 -1.61 -36.08
CA TYR A 222 -27.89 -0.95 -34.90
C TYR A 222 -28.27 -1.65 -33.60
N ASP A 223 -27.31 -1.82 -32.70
CA ASP A 223 -27.55 -2.31 -31.33
C ASP A 223 -28.08 -1.23 -30.38
N SER A 224 -27.79 0.04 -30.68
CA SER A 224 -28.21 1.19 -29.85
C SER A 224 -28.67 2.37 -30.69
N MET A 225 -29.50 3.24 -30.11
CA MET A 225 -30.02 4.46 -30.72
C MET A 225 -30.27 5.55 -29.68
N ARG A 226 -30.48 6.79 -30.12
CA ARG A 226 -30.86 7.89 -29.23
C ARG A 226 -32.19 7.56 -28.53
N ALA A 227 -32.24 7.74 -27.22
CA ALA A 227 -33.44 7.48 -26.41
C ALA A 227 -34.68 8.18 -26.97
N LYS A 228 -34.55 9.46 -27.35
CA LYS A 228 -35.64 10.24 -27.95
C LYS A 228 -36.28 9.58 -29.19
N VAL A 229 -35.48 8.91 -30.04
CA VAL A 229 -36.01 8.19 -31.21
C VAL A 229 -36.75 6.94 -30.78
N SER A 230 -36.19 6.17 -29.83
CA SER A 230 -36.86 5.00 -29.27
C SER A 230 -38.19 5.37 -28.62
N ASP A 231 -38.22 6.44 -27.82
CA ASP A 231 -39.41 6.90 -27.11
C ASP A 231 -40.51 7.33 -28.10
N ALA A 232 -40.13 8.05 -29.16
CA ALA A 232 -41.06 8.45 -30.22
C ALA A 232 -41.69 7.25 -30.94
N ILE A 233 -40.91 6.19 -31.20
CA ILE A 233 -41.42 4.94 -31.80
C ILE A 233 -42.35 4.21 -30.85
N LEU A 234 -41.95 4.05 -29.58
CA LEU A 234 -42.72 3.33 -28.57
C LEU A 234 -44.03 4.03 -28.20
N ALA A 235 -44.12 5.33 -28.39
CA ALA A 235 -45.33 6.11 -28.16
C ALA A 235 -46.41 5.91 -29.23
N ILE A 236 -46.09 5.32 -30.39
CA ILE A 236 -47.07 5.04 -31.44
C ILE A 236 -47.99 3.91 -30.95
N PRO A 237 -49.31 4.14 -30.83
CA PRO A 237 -50.23 3.08 -30.45
C PRO A 237 -50.27 2.02 -31.56
N VAL A 238 -50.24 0.74 -31.17
CA VAL A 238 -50.51 -0.35 -32.12
C VAL A 238 -52.00 -0.33 -32.39
N PRO A 239 -52.46 -0.17 -33.65
CA PRO A 239 -53.87 -0.30 -33.96
C PRO A 239 -54.35 -1.64 -33.43
N GLU A 240 -55.37 -1.63 -32.55
CA GLU A 240 -56.02 -2.88 -32.17
C GLU A 240 -56.49 -3.55 -33.46
N GLU A 241 -56.23 -4.84 -33.59
CA GLU A 241 -56.73 -5.65 -34.69
C GLU A 241 -58.25 -5.48 -34.68
N ALA A 242 -58.75 -4.56 -35.51
CA ALA A 242 -60.18 -4.35 -35.67
C ALA A 242 -60.78 -5.72 -35.96
N GLU A 243 -61.58 -6.19 -34.99
CA GLU A 243 -62.13 -7.53 -34.90
C GLU A 243 -62.46 -8.07 -36.30
N ARG A 244 -61.74 -9.11 -36.70
CA ARG A 244 -61.98 -9.86 -37.93
C ARG A 244 -62.60 -11.21 -37.58
#